data_AF-A0A1H3M5R3-F1
#
_entry.id   AF-A0A1H3M5R3-F1
#
_cell.length_a   1.000
_cell.length_b   1.000
_cell.length_c   1.000
_cell.angle_alpha   90.00
_cell.angle_beta   90.00
_cell.angle_gamma   90.00
#
_symmetry.space_group_name_H-M   'P 1'
#
loop_
_entity.id
_entity.type
_entity.pdbx_description
1 polymer ?
#
loop_
_entity_poly.entity_id
_entity_poly.type
_entity_poly.pdbx_seq_one_letter_code
_entity_poly.pdbx_strand_id
1 'polypeptide(L)'
;MIKQFVLLAALTAGTAALADAPTITKVEASRAGMGWRFDVTLAHPDTGWDHYADGWELIDEAGNQIAYRELMHPHVEEQPFTRSLRNVMLPDGLRTLWVRAKCSQDGWSTNTFEVTLAPE
;
A
#
# COMPACT_ATOMS: atom_id res chain seq x y z
N MET A 1 64.54 -1.56 8.91
CA MET A 1 63.52 -2.29 9.71
C MET A 1 62.16 -1.65 9.41
N ILE A 2 61.43 -2.21 8.44
CA ILE A 2 60.18 -1.63 7.93
C ILE A 2 59.01 -2.27 8.70
N LYS A 3 58.29 -1.49 9.50
CA LYS A 3 57.05 -1.94 10.14
C LYS A 3 55.90 -1.74 9.15
N GLN A 4 55.41 -2.83 8.57
CA GLN A 4 54.20 -2.82 7.76
C GLN A 4 52.99 -2.64 8.68
N PHE A 5 52.31 -1.49 8.57
CA PHE A 5 50.94 -1.33 9.08
C PHE A 5 49.99 -1.88 8.02
N VAL A 6 49.40 -3.04 8.27
CA VAL A 6 48.31 -3.57 7.44
C VAL A 6 47.02 -2.89 7.91
N LEU A 7 46.49 -2.01 7.06
CA LEU A 7 45.17 -1.40 7.22
C LEU A 7 44.12 -2.46 6.84
N LEU A 8 43.38 -2.98 7.82
CA LEU A 8 42.26 -3.89 7.56
C LEU A 8 40.97 -3.07 7.47
N ALA A 9 40.66 -2.59 6.26
CA ALA A 9 39.37 -1.98 5.97
C ALA A 9 38.33 -3.10 5.76
N ALA A 10 37.54 -3.39 6.80
CA ALA A 10 36.40 -4.29 6.70
C ALA A 10 35.24 -3.58 5.99
N LEU A 11 35.04 -3.88 4.70
CA LEU A 11 33.81 -3.51 3.98
C LEU A 11 32.69 -4.43 4.46
N THR A 12 31.88 -3.97 5.41
CA THR A 12 30.58 -4.58 5.68
C THR A 12 29.65 -4.21 4.52
N ALA A 13 29.40 -5.16 3.62
CA ALA A 13 28.30 -5.06 2.66
C ALA A 13 26.99 -5.08 3.47
N GLY A 14 26.39 -3.91 3.68
CA GLY A 14 25.07 -3.81 4.28
C GLY A 14 24.05 -4.45 3.33
N THR A 15 23.41 -5.52 3.75
CA THR A 15 22.14 -5.95 3.15
C THR A 15 21.17 -4.80 3.30
N ALA A 16 20.76 -4.18 2.20
CA ALA A 16 19.63 -3.27 2.21
C ALA A 16 18.43 -4.06 2.77
N ALA A 17 18.01 -3.73 3.99
CA ALA A 17 16.74 -4.20 4.50
C ALA A 17 15.68 -3.52 3.63
N LEU A 18 15.16 -4.25 2.64
CA LEU A 18 13.96 -3.84 1.94
C LEU A 18 12.88 -3.75 3.01
N ALA A 19 12.27 -2.58 3.16
CA ALA A 19 11.11 -2.45 4.03
C ALA A 19 10.00 -3.36 3.50
N ASP A 20 9.21 -3.93 4.41
CA ASP A 20 8.07 -4.75 4.01
C ASP A 20 7.05 -3.88 3.26
N ALA A 21 6.66 -4.32 2.06
CA ALA A 21 5.69 -3.59 1.25
C ALA A 21 4.33 -3.46 1.97
N PRO A 22 3.57 -2.37 1.73
CA PRO A 22 2.29 -2.20 2.38
C PRO A 22 1.33 -3.33 2.02
N THR A 23 0.64 -3.86 3.02
CA THR A 23 -0.24 -5.03 2.88
C THR A 23 -1.68 -4.66 3.21
N ILE A 24 -2.59 -4.88 2.27
CA ILE A 24 -4.04 -4.77 2.51
C ILE A 24 -4.49 -6.01 3.29
N THR A 25 -5.08 -5.79 4.47
CA THR A 25 -5.53 -6.88 5.36
C THR A 25 -7.04 -7.06 5.36
N LYS A 26 -7.80 -6.01 5.00
CA LYS A 26 -9.25 -6.06 4.91
C LYS A 26 -9.77 -5.00 3.94
N VAL A 27 -10.81 -5.34 3.20
CA VAL A 27 -11.60 -4.37 2.42
C VAL A 27 -13.09 -4.62 2.68
N GLU A 28 -13.82 -3.57 3.03
CA GLU A 28 -15.28 -3.57 3.08
C GLU A 28 -15.82 -2.67 1.98
N ALA A 29 -16.68 -3.23 1.13
CA ALA A 29 -17.36 -2.50 0.06
C ALA A 29 -18.86 -2.44 0.37
N SER A 30 -19.44 -1.24 0.29
CA SER A 30 -20.86 -1.01 0.53
C SER A 30 -21.44 0.02 -0.44
N ARG A 31 -22.72 -0.09 -0.75
CA ARG A 31 -23.44 0.94 -1.52
C ARG A 31 -23.58 2.22 -0.69
N ALA A 32 -23.38 3.36 -1.32
CA ALA A 32 -23.54 4.69 -0.74
C ALA A 32 -24.19 5.63 -1.76
N GLY A 33 -25.53 5.71 -1.74
CA GLY A 33 -26.29 6.47 -2.73
C GLY A 33 -26.13 5.88 -4.13
N MET A 34 -25.73 6.70 -5.10
CA MET A 34 -25.48 6.27 -6.48
C MET A 34 -24.11 5.60 -6.68
N GLY A 35 -23.23 5.62 -5.69
CA GLY A 35 -21.87 5.07 -5.79
C GLY A 35 -21.56 4.04 -4.71
N TRP A 36 -20.28 3.74 -4.57
CA TRP A 36 -19.73 2.84 -3.58
C TRP A 36 -18.90 3.57 -2.54
N ARG A 37 -18.85 2.97 -1.35
CA ARG A 37 -17.88 3.27 -0.31
C ARG A 37 -16.98 2.04 -0.14
N PHE A 38 -15.68 2.31 -0.06
CA PHE A 38 -14.65 1.33 0.28
C PHE A 38 -13.98 1.75 1.58
N ASP A 39 -13.93 0.85 2.55
CA ASP A 39 -13.14 0.97 3.76
C ASP A 39 -11.99 -0.03 3.67
N VAL A 40 -10.77 0.48 3.54
CA VAL A 40 -9.57 -0.33 3.31
C VAL A 40 -8.70 -0.28 4.55
N THR A 41 -8.44 -1.45 5.13
CA THR A 41 -7.49 -1.64 6.22
C THR A 41 -6.17 -2.14 5.66
N LEU A 42 -5.08 -1.48 6.03
CA LEU A 42 -3.74 -1.84 5.60
C LEU A 42 -2.72 -1.76 6.73
N ALA A 43 -1.61 -2.46 6.56
CA ALA A 43 -0.46 -2.43 7.45
C ALA A 43 0.82 -2.10 6.66
N HIS A 44 1.68 -1.28 7.24
CA HIS A 44 3.00 -0.95 6.69
C HIS A 44 3.95 -0.54 7.82
N PRO A 45 5.24 -0.95 7.79
CA PRO A 45 6.24 -0.53 8.77
C PRO A 45 6.68 0.93 8.53
N ASP A 46 5.76 1.86 8.72
CA ASP A 46 6.03 3.30 8.62
C ASP A 46 7.15 3.71 9.59
N THR A 47 8.13 4.47 9.11
CA THR A 47 9.22 5.01 9.95
C THR A 47 9.19 6.53 10.05
N GLY A 48 8.20 7.18 9.43
CA GLY A 48 8.00 8.62 9.44
C GLY A 48 7.70 9.18 8.05
N TRP A 49 7.84 10.49 7.88
CA TRP A 49 7.52 11.20 6.63
C TRP A 49 8.36 10.74 5.43
N ASP A 50 9.54 10.20 5.69
CA ASP A 50 10.43 9.71 4.63
C ASP A 50 10.03 8.32 4.13
N HIS A 51 9.25 7.53 4.89
CA HIS A 51 8.90 6.18 4.49
C HIS A 51 7.61 5.71 5.19
N TYR A 52 6.52 5.73 4.42
CA TYR A 52 5.20 5.37 4.88
C TYR A 52 4.30 4.91 3.72
N ALA A 53 3.16 4.29 4.04
CA ALA A 53 2.14 4.02 3.04
C ALA A 53 1.43 5.32 2.62
N ASP A 54 1.62 5.75 1.37
CA ASP A 54 1.13 7.05 0.87
C ASP A 54 -0.15 6.94 0.03
N GLY A 55 -0.64 5.74 -0.23
CA GLY A 55 -1.92 5.57 -0.90
C GLY A 55 -2.35 4.14 -1.16
N TRP A 56 -3.54 4.02 -1.70
CA TRP A 56 -4.06 2.78 -2.29
C TRP A 56 -5.03 3.09 -3.42
N GLU A 57 -5.20 2.15 -4.33
CA GLU A 57 -6.11 2.29 -5.46
C GLU A 57 -7.03 1.08 -5.63
N LEU A 58 -8.15 1.33 -6.30
CA LEU A 58 -9.02 0.33 -6.87
C LEU A 58 -8.65 0.15 -8.35
N ILE A 59 -8.43 -1.08 -8.78
CA ILE A 59 -8.07 -1.41 -10.17
C ILE A 59 -9.01 -2.45 -10.75
N ASP A 60 -9.17 -2.42 -12.07
CA ASP A 60 -9.83 -3.49 -12.83
C ASP A 60 -8.89 -4.70 -13.07
N GLU A 61 -9.40 -5.71 -13.77
CA GLU A 61 -8.66 -6.95 -14.08
C GLU A 61 -7.44 -6.70 -14.98
N ALA A 62 -7.49 -5.66 -15.80
CA ALA A 62 -6.37 -5.25 -16.66
C ALA A 62 -5.35 -4.37 -15.91
N GLY A 63 -5.59 -4.05 -14.64
CA GLY A 63 -4.74 -3.21 -13.82
C GLY A 63 -4.91 -1.71 -14.05
N ASN A 64 -5.98 -1.28 -14.73
CA ASN A 64 -6.29 0.13 -14.90
C ASN A 64 -6.85 0.71 -13.60
N GLN A 65 -6.40 1.91 -13.22
CA GLN A 65 -6.90 2.61 -12.05
C GLN A 65 -8.35 3.07 -12.26
N ILE A 66 -9.24 2.63 -11.37
CA ILE A 66 -10.64 3.09 -11.27
C ILE A 66 -10.73 4.29 -10.33
N ALA A 67 -10.07 4.20 -9.17
CA ALA A 67 -10.05 5.26 -8.17
C ALA A 67 -8.81 5.16 -7.28
N TYR A 68 -8.40 6.28 -6.70
CA TYR A 68 -7.23 6.36 -5.82
C TYR A 68 -7.57 7.09 -4.52
N ARG A 69 -6.97 6.64 -3.43
CA ARG A 69 -7.00 7.29 -2.12
C ARG A 69 -5.57 7.59 -1.69
N GLU A 70 -5.24 8.88 -1.66
CA GLU A 70 -4.01 9.39 -1.07
C GLU A 70 -4.04 9.30 0.46
N LEU A 71 -2.90 9.03 1.09
CA LEU A 71 -2.70 9.04 2.53
C LEU A 71 -1.68 10.13 2.87
N MET A 72 -2.11 11.14 3.64
CA MET A 72 -1.37 12.40 3.76
C MET A 72 -0.42 12.45 4.97
N HIS A 73 -0.29 11.38 5.74
CA HIS A 73 0.58 11.33 6.90
C HIS A 73 1.01 9.88 7.23
N PRO A 74 2.17 9.69 7.89
CA PRO A 74 2.57 8.41 8.44
C PRO A 74 1.65 7.94 9.58
N HIS A 75 1.67 6.64 9.81
CA HIS A 75 0.86 5.90 10.78
C HIS A 75 1.72 4.98 11.65
N VAL A 76 2.88 5.47 12.11
CA VAL A 76 3.87 4.67 12.87
C VAL A 76 3.26 3.93 14.06
N GLU A 77 2.37 4.58 14.81
CA GLU A 77 1.75 4.04 16.04
C GLU A 77 0.29 3.56 15.83
N GLU A 78 -0.21 3.58 14.58
CA GLU A 78 -1.59 3.20 14.22
C GLU A 78 -1.53 2.07 13.18
N GLN A 79 -1.21 0.86 13.60
CA GLN A 79 -1.10 -0.29 12.70
C GLN A 79 -1.90 -1.51 13.23
N PRO A 80 -2.74 -2.14 12.39
CA PRO A 80 -3.17 -1.66 11.07
C PRO A 80 -4.12 -0.46 11.21
N PHE A 81 -4.25 0.34 10.15
CA PHE A 81 -5.20 1.45 10.10
C PHE A 81 -6.17 1.31 8.93
N THR A 82 -7.33 1.96 9.06
CA THR A 82 -8.38 1.98 8.03
C THR A 82 -8.57 3.38 7.48
N ARG A 83 -8.67 3.50 6.16
CA ARG A 83 -9.11 4.73 5.50
C ARG A 83 -10.16 4.45 4.44
N SER A 84 -11.11 5.37 4.33
CA SER A 84 -12.25 5.22 3.44
C SER A 84 -12.11 6.04 2.17
N LEU A 85 -12.71 5.55 1.09
CA LEU A 85 -13.02 6.31 -0.11
C LEU A 85 -14.53 6.20 -0.38
N ARG A 86 -15.18 7.32 -0.70
CA ARG A 86 -16.63 7.42 -0.86
C ARG A 86 -16.98 7.91 -2.26
N ASN A 87 -18.23 7.72 -2.66
CA ASN A 87 -18.77 8.17 -3.95
C ASN A 87 -18.01 7.61 -5.16
N VAL A 88 -17.48 6.39 -5.03
CA VAL A 88 -16.78 5.71 -6.13
C VAL A 88 -17.82 5.23 -7.14
N MET A 89 -17.76 5.75 -8.36
CA MET A 89 -18.60 5.30 -9.46
C MET A 89 -17.88 4.14 -10.16
N LEU A 90 -18.58 3.02 -10.30
CA LEU A 90 -18.05 1.83 -10.95
C LEU A 90 -18.78 1.59 -12.28
N PRO A 91 -18.10 1.06 -13.30
CA PRO A 91 -18.75 0.62 -14.53
C PRO A 91 -19.91 -0.34 -14.25
N ASP A 92 -20.98 -0.22 -15.03
CA ASP A 92 -22.11 -1.13 -14.96
C ASP A 92 -21.66 -2.58 -15.18
N GLY A 93 -22.16 -3.49 -14.34
CA GLY A 93 -21.83 -4.90 -14.45
C GLY A 93 -20.50 -5.31 -13.82
N LEU A 94 -19.68 -4.38 -13.32
CA LEU A 94 -18.47 -4.76 -12.57
C LEU A 94 -18.84 -5.58 -11.33
N ARG A 95 -18.21 -6.74 -11.16
CA ARG A 95 -18.45 -7.68 -10.05
C ARG A 95 -17.23 -7.90 -9.18
N THR A 96 -16.06 -7.78 -9.77
CA THR A 96 -14.79 -7.97 -9.08
C THR A 96 -13.86 -6.82 -9.41
N LEU A 97 -13.11 -6.37 -8.42
CA LEU A 97 -12.01 -5.44 -8.58
C LEU A 97 -10.91 -5.80 -7.58
N TRP A 98 -9.78 -5.12 -7.69
CA TRP A 98 -8.66 -5.36 -6.79
C TRP A 98 -8.23 -4.07 -6.11
N VAL A 99 -7.67 -4.21 -4.91
CA VAL A 99 -7.04 -3.11 -4.17
C VAL A 99 -5.54 -3.36 -4.08
N ARG A 100 -4.72 -2.36 -4.41
CA ARG A 100 -3.28 -2.38 -4.07
C ARG A 100 -2.86 -1.12 -3.36
N ALA A 101 -1.90 -1.28 -2.46
CA ALA A 101 -1.33 -0.18 -1.70
C ALA A 101 -0.01 0.32 -2.31
N LYS A 102 0.40 1.50 -1.86
CA LYS A 102 1.61 2.18 -2.31
C LYS A 102 2.45 2.64 -1.12
N CYS A 103 3.75 2.40 -1.21
CA CYS A 103 4.77 2.99 -0.36
C CYS A 103 5.29 4.29 -1.00
N SER A 104 5.62 5.28 -0.17
CA SER A 104 6.22 6.54 -0.61
C SER A 104 7.60 6.35 -1.27
N GLN A 105 8.35 5.32 -0.87
CA GLN A 105 9.69 5.01 -1.39
C GLN A 105 9.68 3.91 -2.45
N ASP A 106 9.07 2.77 -2.14
CA ASP A 106 9.15 1.56 -2.98
C ASP A 106 8.06 1.49 -4.06
N GLY A 107 7.11 2.43 -4.05
CA GLY A 107 6.02 2.48 -5.01
C GLY A 107 4.94 1.44 -4.73
N TRP A 108 4.35 0.87 -5.78
CA TRP A 108 3.19 -0.01 -5.68
C TRP A 108 3.56 -1.41 -5.17
N SER A 109 2.78 -1.91 -4.21
CA SER A 109 2.85 -3.31 -3.80
C SER A 109 2.51 -4.23 -4.96
N THR A 110 3.22 -5.36 -5.09
CA THR A 110 2.90 -6.41 -6.06
C THR A 110 1.66 -7.21 -5.68
N ASN A 111 1.33 -7.22 -4.39
CA ASN A 111 0.17 -7.93 -3.86
C ASN A 111 -1.10 -7.10 -4.02
N THR A 112 -2.15 -7.74 -4.50
CA THR A 112 -3.49 -7.17 -4.64
C THR A 112 -4.47 -7.92 -3.75
N PHE A 113 -5.44 -7.20 -3.20
CA PHE A 113 -6.58 -7.78 -2.48
C PHE A 113 -7.80 -7.81 -3.41
N GLU A 114 -8.31 -8.99 -3.73
CA GLU A 114 -9.51 -9.15 -4.54
C GLU A 114 -10.78 -8.80 -3.74
N VAL A 115 -11.68 -8.04 -4.35
CA VAL A 115 -12.95 -7.64 -3.77
C VAL A 115 -14.07 -8.07 -4.70
N THR A 116 -14.91 -8.98 -4.23
CA THR A 116 -16.18 -9.29 -4.88
C THR A 116 -17.24 -8.31 -4.39
N LEU A 117 -17.85 -7.58 -5.32
CA LEU A 117 -18.97 -6.69 -5.10
C LEU A 117 -20.25 -7.52 -5.07
N ALA A 118 -20.88 -7.59 -3.90
CA ALA A 118 -22.21 -8.17 -3.81
C ALA A 118 -23.21 -7.19 -4.44
N PRO A 119 -23.97 -7.60 -5.47
CA PRO A 119 -25.21 -6.90 -5.79
C PRO A 119 -26.13 -7.04 -4.57
N GLU A 120 -26.75 -5.94 -4.15
CA GLU A 120 -27.92 -6.02 -3.25
C GLU A 120 -29.06 -6.77 -3.93
#